data_AF-A0A8T6N5N0-F1
#
_entry.id   AF-A0A8T6N5N0-F1
#
_cell.length_a   1.000
_cell.length_b   1.000
_cell.length_c   1.000
_cell.angle_alpha   90.00
_cell.angle_beta   90.00
_cell.angle_gamma   90.00
#
_symmetry.space_group_name_H-M   'P 1'
#
loop_
_entity.id
_entity.type
_entity.pdbx_description
1 polymer ?
#
loop_
_entity_poly.entity_id
_entity_poly.type
_entity_poly.pdbx_seq_one_letter_code
_entity_poly.pdbx_strand_id
1 'polypeptide(L)'
;MEMIQKGAPMAEAPAPGSQGPAPSTTPPPPGGLFDPTARPDEPITAGIASGPGPGPTDMSQQANEDMQMLATYLPDLRRVADAPTASNSFRAMVRYLEQFNV
;
A
#
# COMPACT_ATOMS: atom_id res chain seq x y z
N MET A 1 -31.62 -32.91 -9.34
CA MET A 1 -30.29 -32.40 -8.94
C MET A 1 -29.67 -31.76 -10.17
N GLU A 2 -28.89 -30.69 -9.97
CA GLU A 2 -28.06 -29.99 -10.97
C GLU A 2 -28.84 -29.11 -11.97
N MET A 3 -28.45 -27.88 -12.32
CA MET A 3 -27.33 -27.00 -11.93
C MET A 3 -27.78 -25.58 -12.33
N ILE A 4 -27.75 -24.63 -11.39
CA ILE A 4 -27.94 -23.21 -11.71
C ILE A 4 -26.60 -22.71 -12.26
N GLN A 5 -26.44 -22.77 -13.58
CA GLN A 5 -25.29 -22.23 -14.30
C GLN A 5 -25.77 -21.15 -15.28
N LYS A 6 -25.78 -19.89 -14.83
CA LYS A 6 -25.34 -18.72 -15.62
C LYS A 6 -25.67 -17.42 -14.90
N GLY A 7 -24.62 -16.69 -14.58
CA GLY A 7 -24.71 -15.31 -14.12
C GLY A 7 -23.33 -14.80 -13.74
N ALA A 8 -22.41 -14.72 -14.70
CA ALA A 8 -21.25 -13.85 -14.52
C ALA A 8 -21.76 -12.41 -14.73
N PRO A 9 -21.67 -11.53 -13.72
CA PRO A 9 -22.16 -10.16 -13.83
C PRO A 9 -21.34 -9.39 -14.87
N MET A 10 -22.04 -8.60 -15.68
CA MET A 10 -21.46 -7.74 -16.72
C MET A 10 -20.46 -6.75 -16.11
N ALA A 11 -19.36 -6.51 -16.81
CA ALA A 11 -18.44 -5.42 -16.52
C ALA A 11 -19.09 -4.10 -16.96
N GLU A 12 -19.31 -3.19 -16.01
CA GLU A 12 -19.65 -1.80 -16.29
C GLU A 12 -18.67 -0.89 -15.54
N ALA A 13 -17.98 -0.04 -16.31
CA ALA A 13 -16.79 0.71 -15.93
C ALA A 13 -17.12 2.06 -15.24
N PRO A 14 -16.12 2.71 -14.62
CA PRO A 14 -15.91 4.10 -15.03
C PRO A 14 -14.44 4.45 -15.26
N ALA A 15 -14.18 5.13 -16.37
CA ALA A 15 -13.03 6.02 -16.50
C ALA A 15 -13.29 7.26 -15.62
N PRO A 16 -12.31 7.69 -14.82
CA PRO A 16 -11.67 8.97 -15.13
C PRO A 16 -10.18 9.00 -14.74
N GLY A 17 -9.33 9.38 -15.69
CA GLY A 17 -7.91 9.65 -15.45
C GLY A 17 -7.00 8.51 -15.87
N SER A 18 -6.31 8.70 -17.00
CA SER A 18 -5.31 7.80 -17.56
C SER A 18 -4.14 7.58 -16.60
N GLN A 19 -4.26 6.62 -15.69
CA GLN A 19 -3.13 5.90 -15.15
C GLN A 19 -3.20 4.50 -15.77
N GLY A 20 -2.13 4.10 -16.46
CA GLY A 20 -2.02 2.77 -17.05
C GLY A 20 -2.32 1.69 -16.00
N PRO A 21 -2.70 0.47 -16.43
CA PRO A 21 -3.06 -0.59 -15.49
C PRO A 21 -1.94 -0.76 -14.46
N ALA A 22 -2.25 -0.48 -13.20
CA ALA A 22 -1.35 -0.78 -12.10
C ALA A 22 -1.02 -2.28 -12.18
N PRO A 23 0.26 -2.68 -12.08
CA PRO A 23 0.60 -4.09 -12.10
C PRO A 23 -0.18 -4.77 -10.98
N SER A 24 -0.93 -5.82 -11.34
CA SER A 24 -1.68 -6.64 -10.42
C SER A 24 -0.75 -7.12 -9.30
N THR A 25 -0.93 -6.59 -8.09
CA THR A 25 -0.12 -6.88 -6.90
C THR A 25 -0.48 -8.22 -6.25
N THR A 26 -1.36 -9.01 -6.88
CA THR A 26 -1.69 -10.35 -6.42
C THR A 26 -0.48 -11.25 -6.59
N PRO A 27 0.11 -11.79 -5.50
CA PRO A 27 1.16 -12.77 -5.62
C PRO A 27 0.64 -13.98 -6.40
N PRO A 28 1.43 -14.56 -7.32
CA PRO A 28 1.06 -15.82 -7.93
C PRO A 28 0.87 -16.87 -6.83
N PRO A 29 -0.05 -17.83 -7.00
CA PRO A 29 -0.15 -18.96 -6.08
C PRO A 29 1.22 -19.67 -5.99
N PRO A 30 1.59 -20.21 -4.81
CA PRO A 30 2.84 -20.94 -4.65
C PRO A 30 2.87 -22.11 -5.64
N GLY A 31 3.93 -22.18 -6.45
CA GLY A 31 4.18 -23.28 -7.38
C GLY A 31 4.51 -24.59 -6.68
N GLY A 32 4.51 -25.71 -7.41
CA GLY A 32 4.98 -26.99 -6.91
C GLY A 32 6.49 -26.98 -6.62
N LEU A 33 6.95 -27.91 -5.79
CA LEU A 33 8.36 -27.98 -5.37
C LEU A 33 9.36 -28.15 -6.53
N PHE A 34 8.93 -28.76 -7.62
CA PHE A 34 9.74 -29.02 -8.81
C PHE A 34 9.34 -28.16 -10.02
N ASP A 35 8.43 -27.21 -9.84
CA ASP A 35 8.07 -26.28 -10.91
C ASP A 35 9.21 -25.28 -11.17
N PRO A 36 9.37 -24.82 -12.41
CA PRO A 36 10.24 -23.69 -12.72
C PRO A 36 9.87 -22.43 -11.93
N THR A 37 10.83 -21.52 -11.75
CA THR A 37 10.56 -20.22 -11.12
C THR A 37 9.46 -19.47 -11.87
N ALA A 38 8.54 -18.86 -11.12
CA ALA A 38 7.44 -18.08 -11.68
C ALA A 38 7.92 -16.80 -12.40
N ARG A 39 9.16 -16.36 -12.13
CA ARG A 39 9.77 -15.17 -12.73
C ARG A 39 11.20 -15.48 -13.16
N PRO A 40 11.40 -16.13 -14.32
CA PRO A 40 12.73 -16.55 -14.79
C PRO A 40 13.69 -15.39 -15.08
N ASP A 41 13.15 -14.26 -15.53
CA ASP A 41 13.92 -13.10 -15.95
C ASP A 41 14.19 -12.11 -14.79
N GLU A 42 13.56 -12.30 -13.62
CA GLU A 42 13.78 -11.44 -12.46
C GLU A 42 14.97 -11.95 -11.65
N PRO A 43 16.00 -11.13 -11.40
CA PRO A 43 17.13 -11.53 -10.60
C PRO A 43 16.71 -11.76 -9.15
N ILE A 44 17.36 -12.72 -8.48
CA ILE A 44 17.13 -12.98 -7.05
C ILE A 44 17.42 -11.77 -6.14
N THR A 45 18.13 -10.78 -6.67
CA THR A 45 18.48 -9.51 -6.02
C THR A 45 17.48 -8.39 -6.31
N ALA A 46 16.37 -8.65 -6.98
CA ALA A 46 15.30 -7.68 -7.11
C ALA A 46 14.73 -7.30 -5.73
N GLY A 47 14.50 -6.00 -5.50
CA GLY A 47 13.99 -5.44 -4.25
C GLY A 47 15.04 -5.18 -3.17
N ILE A 48 16.30 -5.56 -3.37
CA ILE A 48 17.40 -5.21 -2.46
C ILE A 48 18.28 -4.10 -3.02
N ALA A 49 18.97 -3.36 -2.14
CA ALA A 49 19.75 -2.18 -2.51
C ALA A 49 21.04 -2.46 -3.30
N SER A 50 21.36 -3.73 -3.59
CA SER A 50 22.61 -4.12 -4.22
C SER A 50 22.41 -5.31 -5.16
N GLY A 51 23.16 -5.31 -6.26
CA GLY A 51 23.10 -6.35 -7.30
C GLY A 51 22.22 -5.96 -8.50
N PRO A 52 22.13 -6.82 -9.51
CA PRO A 52 21.29 -6.59 -10.69
C PRO A 52 19.80 -6.57 -10.34
N GLY A 53 19.00 -5.74 -11.02
CA GLY A 53 17.55 -5.66 -10.83
C GLY A 53 17.06 -4.35 -10.22
N PRO A 54 15.73 -4.16 -10.15
CA PRO A 54 15.16 -2.98 -9.50
C PRO A 54 15.48 -3.01 -8.01
N GLY A 55 15.98 -1.88 -7.49
CA GLY A 55 16.24 -1.71 -6.06
C GLY A 55 14.96 -1.63 -5.23
N PRO A 56 15.07 -1.30 -3.94
CA PRO A 56 13.91 -1.08 -3.08
C PRO A 56 13.01 0.00 -3.69
N THR A 57 11.70 -0.24 -3.70
CA THR A 57 10.72 0.78 -4.07
C THR A 57 10.85 1.97 -3.13
N ASP A 58 11.11 3.15 -3.68
CA ASP A 58 11.17 4.38 -2.91
C ASP A 58 9.77 4.76 -2.43
N MET A 59 9.55 4.62 -1.12
CA MET A 59 8.28 4.96 -0.48
C MET A 59 8.31 6.37 0.13
N SER A 60 9.38 7.14 -0.07
CA SER A 60 9.54 8.46 0.55
C SER A 60 8.51 9.48 0.04
N GLN A 61 8.16 9.44 -1.25
CA GLN A 61 7.14 10.32 -1.83
C GLN A 61 5.76 10.03 -1.23
N GLN A 62 5.37 8.74 -1.20
CA GLN A 62 4.11 8.32 -0.59
C GLN A 62 4.05 8.72 0.89
N ALA A 63 5.12 8.50 1.64
CA ALA A 63 5.18 8.89 3.05
C ALA A 63 5.01 10.40 3.25
N ASN A 64 5.60 11.23 2.39
CA ASN A 64 5.44 12.68 2.44
C ASN A 64 4.00 13.12 2.11
N GLU A 65 3.37 12.50 1.11
CA GLU A 65 1.98 12.79 0.74
C GLU A 65 1.02 12.38 1.87
N ASP A 66 1.22 11.19 2.45
CA ASP A 66 0.45 10.69 3.58
C ASP A 66 0.59 11.63 4.79
N MET A 67 1.80 12.14 5.06
CA MET A 67 2.05 13.08 6.16
C MET A 67 1.38 14.44 5.94
N GLN A 68 1.38 14.96 4.71
CA GLN A 68 0.65 16.20 4.36
C GLN A 68 -0.87 16.03 4.52
N MET A 69 -1.39 14.86 4.12
CA MET A 69 -2.80 14.54 4.32
C MET A 69 -3.13 14.51 5.82
N LEU A 70 -2.31 13.84 6.64
CA LEU A 70 -2.50 13.75 8.08
C LEU A 70 -2.38 15.11 8.78
N ALA A 71 -1.52 16.01 8.29
CA ALA A 71 -1.40 17.37 8.81
C ALA A 71 -2.72 18.16 8.70
N THR A 72 -3.54 17.89 7.68
CA THR A 72 -4.86 18.50 7.51
C THR A 72 -5.82 18.15 8.65
N TYR A 73 -5.68 16.95 9.23
CA TYR A 73 -6.52 16.46 10.33
C TYR A 73 -5.90 16.70 11.71
N LEU A 74 -4.71 17.31 11.78
CA LEU A 74 -3.96 17.49 13.01
C LEU A 74 -4.74 18.24 14.11
N PRO A 75 -5.54 19.29 13.82
CA PRO A 75 -6.34 19.96 14.85
C PRO A 75 -7.32 19.02 15.57
N ASP A 76 -7.95 18.11 14.83
CA ASP A 76 -8.88 17.14 15.39
C ASP A 76 -8.14 16.03 16.16
N LEU A 77 -7.02 15.55 15.61
CA LEU A 77 -6.16 14.57 16.28
C LEU A 77 -5.62 15.09 17.61
N ARG A 78 -5.26 16.38 17.67
CA ARG A 78 -4.80 17.04 18.89
C ARG A 78 -5.88 17.08 19.96
N ARG A 79 -7.12 17.42 19.58
CA ARG A 79 -8.26 17.41 20.51
C ARG A 79 -8.48 16.03 21.11
N VAL A 80 -8.31 14.97 20.33
CA VAL A 80 -8.41 13.58 20.82
C VAL A 80 -7.20 13.22 21.68
N ALA A 81 -5.99 13.65 21.33
CA ALA A 81 -4.78 13.36 22.09
C ALA A 81 -4.77 14.01 23.48
N ASP A 82 -5.41 15.17 23.63
CA ASP A 82 -5.58 15.87 24.91
C ASP A 82 -6.60 15.19 25.84
N ALA A 83 -7.42 14.27 25.32
CA ALA A 83 -8.40 13.56 26.13
C ALA A 83 -7.71 12.64 27.17
N PRO A 84 -8.28 12.52 28.39
CA PRO A 84 -7.73 11.65 29.44
C PRO A 84 -7.71 10.17 29.05
N THR A 85 -8.51 9.77 28.06
CA THR A 85 -8.61 8.40 27.54
C THR A 85 -7.58 8.07 26.45
N ALA A 86 -6.87 9.06 25.92
CA ALA A 86 -5.90 8.85 24.85
C ALA A 86 -4.65 8.13 25.36
N SER A 87 -4.23 7.07 24.64
CA SER A 87 -3.04 6.31 24.98
C SER A 87 -1.76 7.13 24.80
N ASN A 88 -0.71 6.78 25.56
CA ASN A 88 0.60 7.45 25.46
C ASN A 88 1.18 7.34 24.05
N SER A 89 0.99 6.21 23.37
CA SER A 89 1.44 5.99 22.00
C SER A 89 0.76 6.92 21.01
N PHE A 90 -0.55 7.16 21.17
CA PHE A 90 -1.28 8.09 20.31
C PHE A 90 -0.81 9.54 20.50
N ARG A 91 -0.57 9.96 21.75
CA ARG A 91 -0.01 11.28 22.06
C ARG A 91 1.37 11.48 21.45
N ALA A 92 2.23 10.44 21.50
CA ALA A 92 3.54 10.48 20.89
C ALA A 92 3.47 10.60 19.36
N MET A 93 2.53 9.89 18.72
CA MET A 93 2.27 9.99 17.29
C MET A 93 1.85 11.41 16.89
N VAL A 94 0.90 12.02 17.61
CA VAL A 94 0.45 13.38 17.30
C VAL A 94 1.59 14.40 17.45
N ARG A 95 2.45 14.26 18.47
CA ARG A 95 3.64 15.11 18.63
C ARG A 95 4.65 14.95 17.49
N TYR A 96 4.82 13.73 16.98
CA TYR A 96 5.68 13.49 15.83
C TYR A 96 5.14 14.17 14.56
N LEU A 97 3.82 14.11 14.35
CA LEU A 97 3.17 14.83 13.25
C LEU A 97 3.30 16.36 13.39
N GLU A 98 3.25 16.90 14.61
CA GLU A 98 3.47 18.33 14.86
C GLU A 98 4.91 18.77 14.50
N GLN A 99 5.91 17.94 14.78
CA GLN A 99 7.31 18.23 14.42
C GLN A 99 7.59 18.16 12.92
N PHE A 100 6.81 17.36 12.19
CA PHE A 100 6.96 17.23 10.74
C PHE A 100 6.41 18.45 9.97
N ASN A 101 5.47 19.19 10.56
CA ASN A 101 4.78 20.30 9.91
C ASN A 101 5.39 21.69 10.26
N VAL A 102 6.69 21.74 10.57
CA VAL A 102 7.48 22.97 10.79
C VAL A 102 8.57 23.04 9.73
#